data_AF-A0A5P9F273-F1
#
_entry.id   AF-A0A5P9F273-F1
#
_cell.length_a   1.000
_cell.length_b   1.000
_cell.length_c   1.000
_cell.angle_alpha   90.00
_cell.angle_beta   90.00
_cell.angle_gamma   90.00
#
_symmetry.space_group_name_H-M   'P 1'
#
loop_
_entity.id
_entity.type
_entity.pdbx_description
1 polymer ?
#
loop_
_entity_poly.entity_id
_entity_poly.type
_entity_poly.pdbx_seq_one_letter_code
_entity_poly.pdbx_strand_id
1 'polypeptide(L)'
;MYGSNYNIELEQGASYGLLMTIESPPGNPRDLTGYTARLQVRDNHDDKTLLLSLDNVDGLKVGGDTGDPKNGQLKIEIPGLVTAGFIWREAIYDLFLNPSSDSAERLIYGRVTVAPRVTV
;
A
#
# COMPACT_ATOMS: atom_id res chain seq x y z
N MET A 1 5.99 -17.66 -1.14
CA MET A 1 6.11 -16.72 -2.27
C MET A 1 6.75 -15.47 -1.72
N TYR A 2 7.84 -14.97 -2.31
CA TYR A 2 8.37 -13.65 -1.95
C TYR A 2 7.51 -12.60 -2.68
N GLY A 3 7.13 -11.53 -2.00
CA GLY A 3 6.44 -10.40 -2.65
C GLY A 3 7.23 -9.85 -3.83
N SER A 4 6.58 -9.07 -4.69
CA SER A 4 7.21 -8.43 -5.85
C SER A 4 7.86 -7.11 -5.46
N ASN A 5 8.99 -6.77 -6.09
CA ASN A 5 9.56 -5.44 -5.94
C ASN A 5 8.75 -4.42 -6.75
N TYR A 6 8.30 -3.35 -6.12
CA TYR A 6 7.57 -2.25 -6.74
C TYR A 6 7.93 -0.95 -6.03
N ASN A 7 8.44 0.04 -6.76
CA ASN A 7 8.75 1.35 -6.19
C ASN A 7 7.54 2.28 -6.37
N ILE A 8 7.24 3.04 -5.32
CA ILE A 8 6.17 4.05 -5.32
C ILE A 8 6.81 5.42 -5.49
N GLU A 9 6.31 6.18 -6.45
CA GLU A 9 6.63 7.59 -6.64
C GLU A 9 5.42 8.43 -6.25
N LEU A 10 5.60 9.32 -5.28
CA LEU A 10 4.58 10.22 -4.77
C LEU A 10 4.89 11.65 -5.17
N GLU A 11 3.86 12.37 -5.61
CA GLU A 11 3.94 13.82 -5.81
C GLU A 11 3.46 14.52 -4.53
N GLN A 12 4.29 15.38 -3.94
CA GLN A 12 3.97 16.07 -2.70
C GLN A 12 2.72 16.96 -2.89
N GLY A 13 1.68 16.70 -2.09
CA GLY A 13 0.41 17.43 -2.16
C GLY A 13 -0.60 16.87 -3.16
N ALA A 14 -0.26 15.84 -3.93
CA ALA A 14 -1.19 15.14 -4.80
C ALA A 14 -1.63 13.80 -4.20
N SER A 15 -2.86 13.40 -4.50
CA SER A 15 -3.34 12.06 -4.12
C SER A 15 -2.66 10.98 -4.96
N TYR A 16 -2.29 9.89 -4.32
CA TYR A 16 -1.77 8.69 -4.97
C TYR A 16 -2.80 7.57 -4.89
N GLY A 17 -2.91 6.80 -5.98
CA GLY A 17 -3.80 5.64 -6.06
C GLY A 17 -3.15 4.50 -6.84
N LEU A 18 -3.14 3.30 -6.25
CA LEU A 18 -2.72 2.07 -6.93
C LEU A 18 -3.78 1.00 -6.72
N LEU A 19 -4.38 0.53 -7.81
CA LEU A 19 -5.32 -0.59 -7.80
C LEU A 19 -4.59 -1.83 -8.30
N MET A 20 -4.64 -2.90 -7.51
CA MET A 20 -4.02 -4.18 -7.84
C MET A 20 -5.07 -5.28 -7.80
N THR A 21 -4.92 -6.29 -8.65
CA THR A 21 -5.70 -7.54 -8.57
C THR A 21 -4.78 -8.65 -8.08
N ILE A 22 -5.15 -9.27 -6.96
CA ILE A 22 -4.51 -10.46 -6.42
C ILE A 22 -5.16 -11.68 -7.06
N GLU A 23 -4.34 -12.49 -7.73
CA GLU A 23 -4.77 -13.68 -8.43
C GLU A 23 -4.17 -14.94 -7.80
N SER A 24 -4.94 -16.02 -7.77
CA SER A 24 -4.46 -17.33 -7.35
C SER A 24 -5.43 -18.43 -7.82
N PRO A 25 -5.14 -19.16 -8.91
CA PRO A 25 -3.97 -19.07 -9.78
C PRO A 25 -3.98 -17.84 -10.71
N PRO A 26 -2.89 -17.54 -11.45
CA PRO A 26 -2.87 -16.44 -12.42
C PRO A 26 -4.06 -16.48 -13.40
N GLY A 27 -4.63 -15.31 -13.69
CA GLY A 27 -5.85 -15.13 -14.47
C GLY A 27 -7.15 -15.38 -13.71
N ASN A 28 -7.10 -15.76 -12.43
CA ASN A 28 -8.27 -15.94 -11.57
C ASN A 28 -8.14 -15.06 -10.32
N PRO A 29 -9.00 -14.04 -10.16
CA PRO A 29 -9.01 -13.23 -8.95
C PRO A 29 -9.26 -14.09 -7.71
N ARG A 30 -8.45 -13.86 -6.67
CA ARG A 30 -8.57 -14.53 -5.38
C ARG A 30 -9.68 -13.86 -4.57
N ASP A 31 -10.60 -14.63 -4.00
CA ASP A 31 -11.56 -14.09 -3.04
C ASP A 31 -10.84 -13.62 -1.76
N LEU A 32 -10.97 -12.32 -1.46
CA LEU A 32 -10.35 -11.68 -0.30
C LEU A 32 -11.31 -11.52 0.88
N THR A 33 -12.44 -12.23 0.89
CA THR A 33 -13.42 -12.15 1.98
C THR A 33 -12.75 -12.49 3.32
N GLY A 34 -12.83 -11.55 4.27
CA GLY A 34 -12.22 -11.69 5.60
C GLY A 34 -10.74 -11.34 5.69
N TYR A 35 -10.10 -10.96 4.57
CA TYR A 35 -8.69 -10.56 4.58
C TYR A 35 -8.53 -9.13 5.06
N THR A 36 -7.34 -8.85 5.60
CA THR A 36 -6.90 -7.50 5.95
C THR A 36 -5.59 -7.17 5.27
N ALA A 37 -5.32 -5.89 5.04
CA ALA A 37 -4.08 -5.42 4.48
C ALA A 37 -3.41 -4.41 5.41
N ARG A 38 -2.09 -4.35 5.36
CA ARG A 38 -1.29 -3.37 6.11
C ARG A 38 -0.09 -2.95 5.30
N LEU A 39 0.15 -1.64 5.22
CA LEU A 39 1.32 -1.05 4.59
C LEU A 39 2.04 -0.18 5.61
N GLN A 40 3.36 -0.29 5.70
CA GLN A 40 4.17 0.60 6.53
C GLN A 40 5.32 1.19 5.73
N VAL A 41 5.58 2.49 5.93
CA VAL A 41 6.72 3.21 5.37
C VAL A 41 7.63 3.64 6.51
N ARG A 42 8.93 3.38 6.35
CA ARG A 42 9.99 3.68 7.33
C ARG A 42 11.27 4.11 6.60
N ASP A 43 12.14 4.83 7.27
CA ASP A 43 13.42 5.27 6.68
C ASP A 43 14.31 4.07 6.28
N ASN A 44 14.39 3.08 7.17
CA ASN A 44 15.10 1.83 6.95
C ASN A 44 14.46 0.69 7.78
N HIS A 45 14.97 -0.55 7.62
CA HIS A 45 14.39 -1.74 8.22
C HIS A 45 14.42 -1.76 9.76
N ASP A 46 15.38 -1.06 10.36
CA ASP A 46 15.59 -1.05 11.81
C ASP A 46 14.93 0.16 12.51
N ASP A 47 14.41 1.13 11.74
CA ASP A 47 13.78 2.32 12.29
C ASP A 47 12.39 2.00 12.86
N LYS A 48 12.21 2.30 14.14
CA LYS A 48 10.93 2.11 14.85
C LYS A 48 9.94 3.23 14.57
N THR A 49 10.39 4.35 14.01
CA THR A 49 9.56 5.49 13.62
C THR A 49 8.75 5.15 12.39
N LEU A 50 7.44 5.37 12.45
CA LEU A 50 6.56 5.21 11.29
C LEU A 50 6.47 6.53 10.53
N LEU A 51 6.78 6.49 9.24
CA LEU A 51 6.60 7.62 8.32
C LEU A 51 5.19 7.64 7.72
N LEU A 52 4.64 6.45 7.47
CA LEU A 52 3.25 6.22 7.06
C LEU A 52 2.82 4.83 7.51
N SER A 53 1.56 4.67 7.91
CA SER A 53 0.94 3.37 8.14
C SER A 53 -0.45 3.41 7.53
N LEU A 54 -0.76 2.47 6.65
CA LEU A 54 -2.08 2.30 6.07
C LEU A 54 -2.63 0.92 6.45
N ASP A 55 -3.94 0.85 6.57
CA ASP A 55 -4.69 -0.38 6.81
C ASP A 55 -6.08 -0.30 6.14
N ASN A 56 -6.93 -1.29 6.37
CA ASN A 56 -8.26 -1.35 5.73
C ASN A 56 -9.20 -0.20 6.09
N VAL A 57 -8.95 0.51 7.19
CA VAL A 57 -9.78 1.64 7.63
C VAL A 57 -9.14 2.97 7.26
N ASP A 58 -7.85 2.97 6.92
CA ASP A 58 -7.11 4.15 6.49
C ASP A 58 -6.19 3.85 5.30
N GLY A 59 -6.68 4.16 4.09
CA GLY A 59 -5.90 4.16 2.86
C GLY A 59 -5.73 2.83 2.14
N LEU A 60 -6.15 1.68 2.69
CA LEU A 60 -6.25 0.41 1.95
C LEU A 60 -7.72 -0.02 1.81
N LYS A 61 -8.14 -0.41 0.60
CA LYS A 61 -9.50 -0.91 0.33
C LYS A 61 -9.45 -2.30 -0.26
N VAL A 62 -9.76 -3.30 0.55
CA VAL A 62 -10.02 -4.68 0.09
C VAL A 62 -11.33 -4.67 -0.70
N GLY A 63 -11.31 -5.25 -1.89
CA GLY A 63 -12.39 -5.14 -2.88
C GLY A 63 -12.25 -3.94 -3.83
N GLY A 64 -11.16 -3.17 -3.74
CA GLY A 64 -10.89 -2.06 -4.64
C GLY A 64 -11.92 -0.94 -4.55
N ASP A 65 -12.27 -0.35 -5.69
CA ASP A 65 -13.24 0.74 -5.78
C ASP A 65 -14.70 0.29 -5.62
N THR A 66 -14.99 -0.97 -5.90
CA THR A 66 -16.35 -1.52 -5.73
C THR A 66 -16.60 -1.99 -4.30
N GLY A 67 -15.54 -2.21 -3.52
CA GLY A 67 -15.62 -2.77 -2.17
C GLY A 67 -16.04 -4.25 -2.13
N ASP A 68 -16.10 -4.94 -3.27
CA ASP A 68 -16.43 -6.36 -3.32
C ASP A 68 -15.16 -7.21 -3.20
N PRO A 69 -14.86 -7.84 -2.05
CA PRO A 69 -13.63 -8.59 -1.86
C PRO A 69 -13.48 -9.79 -2.81
N LYS A 70 -14.57 -10.26 -3.42
CA LYS A 70 -14.55 -11.40 -4.36
C LYS A 70 -13.89 -11.07 -5.68
N ASN A 71 -13.76 -9.78 -6.02
CA ASN A 71 -13.08 -9.34 -7.23
C ASN A 71 -11.55 -9.44 -7.14
N GLY A 72 -11.00 -9.83 -5.99
CA GLY A 72 -9.57 -9.96 -5.76
C GLY A 72 -8.79 -8.65 -5.75
N GLN A 73 -9.46 -7.51 -5.66
CA GLN A 73 -8.81 -6.21 -5.75
C GLN A 73 -8.37 -5.68 -4.38
N LEU A 74 -7.23 -4.99 -4.39
CA LEU A 74 -6.76 -4.17 -3.28
C LEU A 74 -6.35 -2.82 -3.83
N LYS A 75 -6.92 -1.74 -3.28
CA LYS A 75 -6.55 -0.38 -3.62
C LYS A 75 -5.74 0.25 -2.49
N ILE A 76 -4.62 0.88 -2.84
CA ILE A 76 -3.90 1.84 -2.01
C ILE A 76 -4.38 3.23 -2.40
N GLU A 77 -4.69 4.06 -1.42
CA GLU A 77 -5.08 5.45 -1.59
C GLU A 77 -4.40 6.30 -0.52
N ILE A 78 -3.58 7.25 -0.95
CA ILE A 78 -2.92 8.21 -0.06
C ILE A 78 -3.42 9.60 -0.47
N PRO A 79 -4.19 10.29 0.37
CA PRO A 79 -4.71 11.62 0.05
C PRO A 79 -3.58 12.65 -0.12
N GLY A 80 -3.79 13.64 -0.99
CA GLY A 80 -2.85 14.75 -1.18
C GLY A 80 -2.53 15.53 0.09
N LEU A 81 -3.48 15.63 1.03
CA LEU A 81 -3.24 16.24 2.34
C LEU A 81 -2.19 15.47 3.16
N VAL A 82 -2.17 14.14 3.05
CA VAL A 82 -1.18 13.29 3.72
C VAL A 82 0.17 13.45 3.03
N THR A 83 0.23 13.37 1.70
CA THR A 83 1.49 13.52 0.96
C THR A 83 2.09 14.93 1.12
N ALA A 84 1.26 15.98 1.24
CA ALA A 84 1.71 17.34 1.54
C ALA A 84 2.51 17.42 2.85
N GLY A 85 2.13 16.64 3.85
CA GLY A 85 2.77 16.62 5.17
C GLY A 85 4.12 15.89 5.21
N PHE A 86 4.53 15.19 4.14
CA PHE A 86 5.78 14.46 4.13
C PHE A 86 7.00 15.38 4.02
N ILE A 87 7.81 15.39 5.08
CA ILE A 87 9.07 16.13 5.16
C ILE A 87 10.29 15.30 4.69
N TRP A 88 10.13 13.98 4.57
CA TRP A 88 11.12 13.06 4.02
C TRP A 88 11.00 12.97 2.49
N ARG A 89 12.01 12.37 1.83
CA ARG A 89 12.09 12.29 0.36
C ARG A 89 12.29 10.89 -0.17
N GLU A 90 12.94 10.03 0.61
CA GLU A 90 13.13 8.62 0.29
C GLU A 90 12.85 7.81 1.56
N ALA A 91 12.25 6.64 1.37
CA ALA A 91 11.95 5.67 2.42
C ALA A 91 11.79 4.27 1.80
N ILE A 92 11.59 3.26 2.64
CA ILE A 92 11.22 1.91 2.22
C ILE A 92 9.86 1.52 2.76
N TYR A 93 9.21 0.60 2.07
CA TYR A 93 7.90 0.09 2.48
C TYR A 93 7.72 -1.39 2.18
N ASP A 94 6.76 -1.98 2.88
CA ASP A 94 6.14 -3.24 2.51
C ASP A 94 4.62 -3.16 2.59
N LEU A 95 3.95 -4.00 1.82
CA LEU A 95 2.52 -4.23 1.86
C LEU A 95 2.26 -5.72 2.11
N PHE A 96 1.51 -5.99 3.17
CA PHE A 96 1.07 -7.32 3.53
C PHE A 96 -0.44 -7.48 3.35
N LEU A 97 -0.82 -8.68 2.95
CA LEU A 97 -2.18 -9.19 2.92
C LEU A 97 -2.28 -10.35 3.92
N ASN A 98 -3.25 -10.27 4.82
CA ASN A 98 -3.37 -11.14 5.98
C ASN A 98 -4.74 -11.83 5.97
N PRO A 99 -4.82 -13.15 5.74
CA PRO A 99 -6.07 -13.91 5.92
C PRO A 99 -6.51 -14.03 7.39
N SER A 100 -5.57 -13.88 8.33
CA SER A 100 -5.79 -13.90 9.78
C SER A 100 -4.66 -13.15 10.50
N SER A 101 -4.77 -12.94 11.82
CA SER A 101 -3.73 -12.24 12.60
C SER A 101 -2.36 -12.92 12.60
N ASP A 102 -2.33 -14.24 12.41
CA ASP A 102 -1.11 -15.06 12.52
C ASP A 102 -0.52 -15.44 11.16
N SER A 103 -1.09 -14.91 10.07
CA SER A 103 -0.63 -15.19 8.71
C SER A 103 -0.54 -13.89 7.93
N ALA A 104 0.65 -13.62 7.39
CA ALA A 104 0.92 -12.45 6.59
C ALA A 104 1.64 -12.84 5.30
N GLU A 105 1.06 -12.45 4.17
CA GLU A 105 1.62 -12.63 2.84
C GLU A 105 2.10 -11.27 2.32
N ARG A 106 3.41 -11.14 2.07
CA ARG A 106 3.94 -9.90 1.49
C ARG A 106 3.60 -9.85 0.01
N LEU A 107 2.80 -8.86 -0.41
CA LEU A 107 2.40 -8.68 -1.81
C LEU A 107 3.47 -7.91 -2.59
N ILE A 108 3.79 -6.71 -2.11
CA ILE A 108 4.80 -5.82 -2.71
C ILE A 108 5.66 -5.17 -1.65
N TYR A 109 6.85 -4.75 -2.05
CA TYR A 109 7.78 -3.99 -1.23
C TYR A 109 8.71 -3.17 -2.14
N GLY A 110 9.33 -2.14 -1.60
CA GLY A 110 10.28 -1.35 -2.37
C GLY A 110 10.61 -0.02 -1.71
N ARG A 111 11.05 0.93 -2.53
CA ARG A 111 11.27 2.31 -2.13
C ARG A 111 10.03 3.15 -2.34
N VAL A 112 9.87 4.16 -1.50
CA VAL A 112 8.94 5.27 -1.70
C VAL A 112 9.76 6.54 -1.91
N THR A 113 9.53 7.24 -3.00
CA THR A 113 10.12 8.56 -3.27
C THR A 113 9.04 9.63 -3.26
N VAL A 114 9.36 10.81 -2.72
CA VAL A 114 8.46 11.95 -2.68
C VAL A 114 9.06 13.09 -3.50
N ALA A 115 8.48 13.34 -4.67
CA ALA A 115 8.81 14.47 -5.51
C ALA A 115 8.20 15.76 -4.91
N PRO A 116 9.00 16.75 -4.51
CA PRO A 116 8.48 18.02 -4.02
C PRO A 116 7.86 18.81 -5.17
N ARG A 117 6.70 19.42 -4.92
CA ARG A 117 6.04 20.26 -5.91
C ARG A 117 6.63 21.67 -5.91
N VAL A 118 6.88 22.23 -7.10
CA VAL A 118 7.32 23.63 -7.28
C VAL A 118 6.14 24.60 -7.23
N THR A 119 4.96 24.15 -7.64
CA THR A 119 3.70 24.91 -7.58
C THR A 119 3.03 24.72 -6.22
N VAL A 120 2.76 25.82 -5.52
CA VAL A 120 2.00 25.85 -4.24
C VAL A 120 0.52 26.12 -4.46
#